data_AF-G3ARM4-F1
#
_entry.id   AF-G3ARM4-F1
#
_cell.length_a   1.000
_cell.length_b   1.000
_cell.length_c   1.000
_cell.angle_alpha   90.00
_cell.angle_beta   90.00
_cell.angle_gamma   90.00
#
_symmetry.space_group_name_H-M   'P 1'
#
loop_
_entity.id
_entity.type
_entity.pdbx_description
1 polymer ?
#
loop_
_entity_poly.entity_id
_entity_poly.type
_entity_poly.pdbx_seq_one_letter_code
_entity_poly.pdbx_strand_id
1 'polypeptide(L)'
;MGKSFYEKEQEKIRALIKIPLLELVLQFLPHLQPSQRQRDDTWEVVAIQLGQQRFSEAVHEKKSMEEVEAIPELNGFYIREMYEQLFANFKKEMQFRLAMQTAAVPNSSAGSPMRTLSFNPQDRAEALLFTLYQMQYWDVEMMAKVSQEKLEKSFRRYLEQQELGEKDKLEVPLPVVHQYRKSVELKKNEILKEEISKKDKRLEQLAQENKRLLELNHDLLSQLQGHNNP
;
A
#
# COMPACT_ATOMS: atom_id res chain seq x y z
N MET A 1 27.76 -10.10 21.31
CA MET A 1 26.71 -9.94 22.34
C MET A 1 25.62 -10.96 22.02
N GLY A 2 25.21 -11.78 22.98
CA GLY A 2 24.20 -12.81 22.75
C GLY A 2 22.81 -12.20 22.61
N LYS A 3 22.01 -12.70 21.66
CA LYS A 3 20.61 -12.29 21.47
C LYS A 3 19.84 -12.40 22.79
N SER A 4 19.09 -11.34 23.14
CA SER A 4 18.27 -11.31 24.35
C SER A 4 17.23 -12.45 24.32
N PHE A 5 16.83 -12.96 25.49
CA PHE A 5 15.76 -13.96 25.59
C PHE A 5 14.49 -13.50 24.86
N TYR A 6 14.16 -12.21 24.98
CA TYR A 6 13.04 -11.58 24.31
C TYR A 6 13.15 -11.62 22.77
N GLU A 7 14.35 -11.38 22.25
CA GLU A 7 14.63 -11.38 20.81
C GLU A 7 14.52 -12.79 20.22
N LYS A 8 14.97 -13.80 20.98
CA LYS A 8 14.80 -15.21 20.60
C LYS A 8 13.32 -15.63 20.61
N GLU A 9 12.54 -15.16 21.56
CA GLU A 9 11.11 -15.46 21.63
C GLU A 9 10.35 -14.80 20.49
N GLN A 10 10.69 -13.54 20.14
CA GLN A 10 10.15 -12.87 18.95
C GLN A 10 10.53 -13.58 17.65
N GLU A 11 11.77 -14.07 17.50
CA GLU A 11 12.18 -14.85 16.33
C GLU A 11 11.37 -16.15 16.18
N LYS A 12 11.10 -16.85 17.29
CA LYS A 12 10.24 -18.04 17.27
C LYS A 12 8.83 -17.70 16.84
N ILE A 13 8.23 -16.66 17.44
CA ILE A 13 6.87 -16.21 17.10
C ILE A 13 6.81 -15.87 15.61
N ARG A 14 7.76 -15.07 15.10
CA ARG A 14 7.87 -14.71 13.67
C ARG A 14 7.98 -15.93 12.77
N ALA A 15 8.82 -16.91 13.12
CA ALA A 15 8.98 -18.13 12.35
C ALA A 15 7.69 -18.94 12.28
N LEU A 16 6.98 -19.05 13.40
CA LEU A 16 5.72 -19.76 13.49
C LEU A 16 4.64 -19.08 12.64
N ILE A 17 4.48 -17.75 12.76
CA ILE A 17 3.39 -17.00 12.10
C ILE A 17 3.68 -16.63 10.64
N LYS A 18 4.92 -16.83 10.17
CA LYS A 18 5.35 -16.47 8.81
C LYS A 18 4.42 -17.02 7.73
N ILE A 19 4.14 -18.32 7.75
CA ILE A 19 3.34 -18.96 6.69
C ILE A 19 1.85 -18.58 6.81
N PRO A 20 1.19 -18.75 7.97
CA PRO A 20 -0.22 -18.38 8.10
C PRO A 20 -0.48 -16.90 7.79
N LEU A 21 0.45 -16.02 8.15
CA LEU A 21 0.35 -14.62 7.75
C LEU A 21 0.35 -14.45 6.24
N LEU A 22 1.31 -15.05 5.53
CA LEU A 22 1.40 -14.88 4.08
C LEU A 22 0.16 -15.41 3.35
N GLU A 23 -0.44 -16.49 3.85
CA GLU A 23 -1.70 -17.02 3.36
C GLU A 23 -2.86 -16.03 3.57
N LEU A 24 -3.00 -15.48 4.78
CA LEU A 24 -4.03 -14.49 5.08
C LEU A 24 -3.82 -13.20 4.28
N VAL A 25 -2.58 -12.74 4.11
CA VAL A 25 -2.27 -11.57 3.27
C VAL A 25 -2.64 -11.85 1.82
N LEU A 26 -2.41 -13.05 1.30
CA LEU A 26 -2.84 -13.46 -0.04
C LEU A 26 -4.36 -13.56 -0.16
N GLN A 27 -5.07 -13.92 0.91
CA GLN A 27 -6.53 -14.02 0.94
C GLN A 27 -7.22 -12.66 1.02
N PHE A 28 -6.78 -11.78 1.93
CA PHE A 28 -7.44 -10.50 2.22
C PHE A 28 -6.87 -9.33 1.44
N LEU A 29 -5.64 -9.47 0.92
CA LEU A 29 -4.99 -8.48 0.07
C LEU A 29 -5.06 -7.05 0.63
N PRO A 30 -4.57 -6.83 1.86
CA PRO A 30 -4.68 -5.53 2.53
C PRO A 30 -3.99 -4.40 1.76
N HIS A 31 -2.95 -4.71 0.96
CA HIS A 31 -2.23 -3.74 0.13
C HIS A 31 -3.07 -3.21 -1.07
N LEU A 32 -4.16 -3.89 -1.42
CA LEU A 32 -5.04 -3.54 -2.55
C LEU A 32 -6.19 -2.62 -2.18
N GLN A 33 -6.39 -2.37 -0.88
CA GLN A 33 -7.52 -1.56 -0.46
C GLN A 33 -7.35 -0.11 -0.96
N PRO A 34 -8.42 0.52 -1.47
CA PRO A 34 -8.33 1.78 -2.18
C PRO A 34 -8.09 2.99 -1.26
N SER A 35 -8.44 2.87 0.03
CA SER A 35 -8.22 3.91 1.04
C SER A 35 -7.31 3.44 2.16
N GLN A 36 -6.55 4.36 2.76
CA GLN A 36 -5.65 4.04 3.87
C GLN A 36 -6.40 3.42 5.06
N ARG A 37 -7.58 3.95 5.39
CA ARG A 37 -8.43 3.41 6.45
C ARG A 37 -8.81 1.95 6.20
N GLN A 38 -9.24 1.61 4.98
CA GLN A 38 -9.57 0.23 4.65
C GLN A 38 -8.34 -0.69 4.66
N ARG A 39 -7.15 -0.17 4.32
CA ARG A 39 -5.90 -0.94 4.47
C ARG A 39 -5.66 -1.29 5.92
N ASP A 40 -5.74 -0.28 6.80
CA ASP A 40 -5.51 -0.46 8.23
C ASP A 40 -6.55 -1.40 8.85
N ASP A 41 -7.84 -1.22 8.51
CA ASP A 41 -8.93 -2.13 8.94
C ASP A 41 -8.69 -3.57 8.46
N THR A 42 -8.20 -3.76 7.23
CA THR A 42 -7.93 -5.10 6.68
C THR A 42 -6.72 -5.75 7.34
N TRP A 43 -5.70 -4.96 7.71
CA TRP A 43 -4.58 -5.46 8.50
C TRP A 43 -5.02 -5.91 9.90
N GLU A 44 -5.96 -5.20 10.52
CA GLU A 44 -6.56 -5.65 11.79
C GLU A 44 -7.37 -6.94 11.61
N VAL A 45 -8.13 -7.08 10.52
CA VAL A 45 -8.83 -8.35 10.22
C VAL A 45 -7.85 -9.52 10.07
N VAL A 46 -6.74 -9.32 9.34
CA VAL A 46 -5.68 -10.33 9.22
C VAL A 46 -5.11 -10.68 10.60
N ALA A 47 -4.92 -9.68 11.48
CA ALA A 47 -4.41 -9.89 12.82
C ALA A 47 -5.33 -10.71 13.71
N ILE A 48 -6.62 -10.36 13.69
CA ILE A 48 -7.66 -11.08 14.43
C ILE A 48 -7.72 -12.54 13.96
N GLN A 49 -7.71 -12.78 12.65
CA GLN A 49 -7.78 -14.14 12.12
C GLN A 49 -6.54 -14.96 12.42
N LEU A 50 -5.36 -14.35 12.37
CA LEU A 50 -4.11 -15.00 12.75
C LEU A 50 -4.13 -15.36 14.25
N GLY A 51 -4.63 -14.47 15.11
CA GLY A 51 -4.83 -14.73 16.53
C GLY A 51 -5.85 -15.86 16.78
N GLN A 52 -6.95 -15.89 16.04
CA GLN A 52 -7.98 -16.94 16.13
C GLN A 52 -7.46 -18.31 15.70
N GLN A 53 -6.69 -18.38 14.61
CA GLN A 53 -6.05 -19.63 14.16
C GLN A 53 -5.11 -20.17 15.24
N ARG A 54 -4.32 -19.29 15.88
CA ARG A 54 -3.43 -19.65 16.98
C ARG A 54 -4.16 -20.13 18.21
N PHE A 55 -5.22 -19.43 18.59
CA PHE A 55 -6.05 -19.84 19.71
C PHE A 55 -6.66 -21.22 19.45
N SER A 56 -7.18 -21.46 18.25
CA SER A 56 -7.76 -22.76 17.87
C SER A 56 -6.72 -23.88 17.89
N GLU A 57 -5.52 -23.65 17.35
CA GLU A 57 -4.40 -24.61 17.37
C GLU A 57 -3.99 -24.96 18.82
N ALA A 58 -3.84 -23.95 19.68
CA ALA A 58 -3.43 -24.15 21.08
C ALA A 58 -4.49 -24.92 21.90
N VAL A 59 -5.77 -24.66 21.64
CA VAL A 59 -6.90 -25.40 22.24
C VAL A 59 -6.92 -26.86 21.75
N HIS A 60 -6.66 -27.11 20.46
CA HIS A 60 -6.57 -28.46 19.92
C HIS A 60 -5.37 -29.25 20.44
N GLU A 61 -4.24 -28.60 20.71
CA GLU A 61 -3.03 -29.21 21.29
C GLU A 61 -3.14 -29.47 22.80
N LYS A 62 -4.28 -29.16 23.45
CA LYS A 62 -4.49 -29.28 24.91
C LYS A 62 -3.41 -28.58 25.73
N LYS A 63 -2.90 -27.45 25.25
CA LYS A 63 -2.00 -26.59 26.03
C LYS A 63 -2.75 -26.00 27.22
N SER A 64 -2.04 -25.74 28.32
CA SER A 64 -2.65 -25.16 29.52
C SER A 64 -3.23 -23.78 29.21
N MET A 65 -4.28 -23.39 29.91
CA MET A 65 -4.97 -22.11 29.70
C MET A 65 -4.01 -20.91 29.87
N GLU A 66 -2.97 -21.05 30.70
CA GLU A 66 -1.88 -20.08 30.88
C GLU A 66 -0.98 -19.92 29.64
N GLU A 67 -0.73 -20.99 28.87
CA GLU A 67 0.03 -20.93 27.61
C GLU A 67 -0.79 -20.30 26.47
N VAL A 68 -2.13 -20.39 26.55
CA VAL A 68 -3.05 -19.75 25.61
C VAL A 68 -3.18 -18.24 25.90
N GLU A 69 -3.20 -17.85 27.17
CA GLU A 69 -3.17 -16.42 27.58
C GLU A 69 -1.82 -15.74 27.31
N ALA A 70 -0.74 -16.52 27.20
CA ALA A 70 0.58 -16.02 26.81
C ALA A 70 0.72 -15.78 25.29
N ILE A 71 -0.30 -16.09 24.47
CA ILE A 71 -0.29 -15.78 23.05
C ILE A 71 -0.24 -14.26 22.90
N PRO A 72 0.81 -13.68 22.28
CA PRO A 72 0.90 -12.23 22.11
C PRO A 72 -0.33 -11.73 21.34
N GLU A 73 -0.95 -10.66 21.83
CA GLU A 73 -1.97 -9.95 21.08
C GLU A 73 -1.33 -9.39 19.81
N LEU A 74 -1.56 -10.08 18.69
CA LEU A 74 -1.08 -9.62 17.40
C LEU A 74 -2.01 -8.49 16.94
N ASN A 75 -1.46 -7.28 16.79
CA ASN A 75 -2.19 -6.15 16.23
C ASN A 75 -1.90 -6.01 14.72
N GLY A 76 -2.79 -5.31 14.00
CA GLY A 76 -2.64 -5.09 12.56
C GLY A 76 -1.35 -4.38 12.20
N PHE A 77 -0.91 -3.42 13.02
CA PHE A 77 0.34 -2.69 12.81
C PHE A 77 1.59 -3.59 12.84
N TYR A 78 1.74 -4.43 13.88
CA TYR A 78 2.88 -5.33 14.07
C TYR A 78 2.97 -6.35 12.94
N ILE A 79 1.82 -6.92 12.57
CA ILE A 79 1.76 -7.89 11.48
C ILE A 79 2.11 -7.25 10.15
N ARG A 80 1.62 -6.03 9.91
CA ARG A 80 1.95 -5.25 8.73
C ARG A 80 3.45 -5.01 8.64
N GLU A 81 4.09 -4.52 9.71
CA GLU A 81 5.54 -4.30 9.73
C GLU A 81 6.33 -5.59 9.45
N MET A 82 5.90 -6.70 10.05
CA MET A 82 6.55 -8.00 9.81
C MET A 82 6.39 -8.45 8.36
N TYR A 83 5.20 -8.31 7.77
CA TYR A 83 4.99 -8.57 6.34
C TYR A 83 5.87 -7.68 5.46
N GLU A 84 5.88 -6.37 5.72
CA GLU A 84 6.66 -5.40 4.95
C GLU A 84 8.16 -5.73 5.00
N GLN A 85 8.69 -6.14 6.16
CA GLN A 85 10.07 -6.62 6.30
C GLN A 85 10.34 -7.90 5.50
N LEU A 86 9.47 -8.91 5.59
CA LEU A 86 9.58 -10.16 4.83
C LEU A 86 9.58 -9.89 3.32
N PHE A 87 8.65 -9.05 2.87
CA PHE A 87 8.46 -8.73 1.46
C PHE A 87 9.59 -7.85 0.91
N ALA A 88 10.10 -6.90 1.69
CA ALA A 88 11.24 -6.08 1.29
C ALA A 88 12.52 -6.92 1.15
N ASN A 89 12.77 -7.84 2.07
CA ASN A 89 13.90 -8.76 1.99
C ASN A 89 13.79 -9.66 0.76
N PHE A 90 12.60 -10.22 0.51
CA PHE A 90 12.33 -11.01 -0.69
C PHE A 90 12.57 -10.22 -1.98
N LYS A 91 12.10 -8.97 -2.07
CA LYS A 91 12.32 -8.12 -3.25
C LYS A 91 13.79 -7.87 -3.53
N LYS A 92 14.58 -7.58 -2.50
CA LYS A 92 16.04 -7.38 -2.65
C LYS A 92 16.71 -8.63 -3.19
N GLU A 93 16.39 -9.78 -2.61
CA GLU A 93 16.91 -11.08 -3.05
C GLU A 93 16.50 -11.40 -4.49
N MET A 94 15.23 -11.16 -4.84
CA MET A 94 14.73 -11.31 -6.20
C MET A 94 15.49 -10.44 -7.19
N GLN A 95 15.62 -9.14 -6.91
CA GLN A 95 16.35 -8.19 -7.76
C GLN A 95 17.81 -8.62 -7.95
N PHE A 96 18.45 -9.11 -6.89
CA PHE A 96 19.80 -9.64 -6.95
C PHE A 96 19.91 -10.88 -7.85
N ARG A 97 19.01 -11.86 -7.67
CA ARG A 97 18.95 -13.07 -8.52
C ARG A 97 18.71 -12.73 -9.99
N LEU A 98 17.80 -11.79 -10.26
CA LEU A 98 17.53 -11.28 -11.60
C LEU A 98 18.80 -10.67 -12.21
N ALA A 99 19.48 -9.79 -11.48
CA ALA A 99 20.69 -9.12 -11.95
C ALA A 99 21.80 -10.13 -12.28
N MET A 100 22.00 -11.14 -11.44
CA MET A 100 22.97 -12.21 -11.70
C MET A 100 22.63 -13.05 -12.93
N GLN A 101 21.35 -13.35 -13.17
CA GLN A 101 20.93 -14.08 -14.37
C GLN A 101 21.11 -13.23 -15.65
N THR A 102 20.81 -11.93 -15.60
CA THR A 102 21.00 -11.04 -16.76
C THR A 102 22.48 -10.78 -17.09
N ALA A 103 23.36 -10.79 -16.09
CA ALA A 103 24.81 -10.66 -16.29
C ALA A 103 25.45 -11.90 -16.94
N ALA A 104 24.78 -13.06 -16.87
CA ALA A 104 25.27 -14.32 -17.41
C ALA A 104 24.91 -14.58 -18.89
N VAL A 105 24.02 -13.78 -19.49
CA VAL A 105 23.57 -13.96 -20.89
C VAL A 105 23.85 -12.69 -21.70
N PRO A 106 24.98 -12.60 -22.43
CA PRO A 106 25.39 -11.35 -23.07
C PRO A 106 24.58 -10.94 -24.31
N ASN A 107 23.77 -11.83 -24.89
CA ASN A 107 23.22 -11.62 -26.23
C ASN A 107 21.76 -12.10 -26.38
N SER A 108 20.82 -11.39 -25.79
CA SER A 108 19.40 -11.56 -26.14
C SER A 108 18.72 -10.21 -26.28
N SER A 109 19.01 -9.58 -27.42
CA SER A 109 18.28 -8.44 -27.96
C SER A 109 16.92 -8.91 -28.47
N ALA A 110 15.95 -9.12 -27.58
CA ALA A 110 14.56 -9.23 -27.96
C ALA A 110 13.68 -8.68 -26.84
N GLY A 111 13.05 -7.54 -27.11
CA GLY A 111 12.04 -6.98 -26.23
C GLY A 111 10.95 -8.00 -25.96
N SER A 112 10.86 -8.47 -24.72
CA SER A 112 9.65 -9.05 -24.18
C SER A 112 9.59 -8.83 -22.67
N PRO A 113 8.43 -8.39 -22.16
CA PRO A 113 8.29 -7.90 -20.80
C PRO A 113 8.23 -9.10 -19.85
N MET A 114 9.19 -9.23 -18.94
CA MET A 114 9.03 -9.93 -17.64
C MET A 114 8.39 -11.34 -17.62
N ARG A 115 8.21 -12.05 -18.74
CA ARG A 115 7.17 -13.11 -18.78
C ARG A 115 7.59 -14.54 -18.53
N THR A 116 8.85 -14.81 -18.24
CA THR A 116 9.28 -16.11 -17.69
C THR A 116 10.66 -15.98 -17.08
N LEU A 117 10.77 -15.25 -15.97
CA LEU A 117 11.81 -15.57 -15.01
C LEU A 117 11.43 -16.93 -14.44
N SER A 118 12.23 -17.96 -14.73
CA SER A 118 12.11 -19.28 -14.13
C SER A 118 12.44 -19.19 -12.64
N PHE A 119 11.51 -18.62 -11.87
CA PHE A 119 11.63 -18.55 -10.43
C PHE A 119 11.29 -19.91 -9.85
N ASN A 120 12.27 -20.55 -9.21
CA ASN A 120 12.07 -21.81 -8.52
C ASN A 120 12.07 -21.54 -7.01
N PRO A 121 10.89 -21.49 -6.36
CA PRO A 121 10.81 -21.25 -4.91
C PRO A 121 11.45 -22.42 -4.15
N GLN A 122 12.29 -22.10 -3.17
CA GLN A 122 12.95 -23.08 -2.31
C GLN A 122 12.04 -23.54 -1.17
N ASP A 123 11.16 -22.67 -0.68
CA ASP A 123 10.20 -22.98 0.38
C ASP A 123 8.78 -22.43 0.06
N ARG A 124 7.80 -22.90 0.84
CA ARG A 124 6.39 -22.49 0.69
C ARG A 124 6.21 -20.98 0.92
N ALA A 125 6.99 -20.41 1.84
CA ALA A 125 6.92 -18.99 2.13
C ALA A 125 7.40 -18.13 0.95
N GLU A 126 8.48 -18.55 0.28
CA GLU A 126 9.04 -17.92 -0.90
C GLU A 126 8.09 -18.05 -2.10
N ALA A 127 7.39 -19.18 -2.25
CA ALA A 127 6.33 -19.33 -3.24
C ALA A 127 5.19 -18.31 -3.02
N LEU A 128 4.69 -18.18 -1.78
CA LEU A 128 3.64 -17.21 -1.43
C LEU A 128 4.09 -15.76 -1.65
N LEU A 129 5.32 -15.43 -1.25
CA LEU A 129 5.91 -14.10 -1.48
C LEU A 129 6.07 -13.80 -2.97
N PHE A 130 6.44 -14.79 -3.78
CA PHE A 130 6.52 -14.63 -5.23
C PHE A 130 5.16 -14.39 -5.87
N THR A 131 4.11 -15.11 -5.44
CA THR A 131 2.74 -14.85 -5.89
C THR A 131 2.29 -13.43 -5.55
N LEU A 132 2.51 -12.98 -4.31
CA LEU A 132 2.24 -11.60 -3.88
C LEU A 132 3.03 -10.57 -4.70
N TYR A 133 4.28 -10.88 -5.04
CA TYR A 133 5.11 -10.03 -5.88
C TYR A 133 4.59 -9.92 -7.32
N GLN A 134 4.15 -11.02 -7.92
CA GLN A 134 3.55 -11.01 -9.25
C GLN A 134 2.25 -10.19 -9.27
N MET A 135 1.41 -10.36 -8.24
CA MET A 135 0.15 -9.64 -8.12
C MET A 135 0.33 -8.12 -8.06
N GLN A 136 1.36 -7.62 -7.36
CA GLN A 136 1.65 -6.19 -7.29
C GLN A 136 1.73 -5.50 -8.66
N TYR A 137 2.24 -6.19 -9.68
CA TYR A 137 2.32 -5.65 -11.03
C TYR A 137 0.96 -5.69 -11.75
N TRP A 138 0.16 -6.71 -11.50
CA TRP A 138 -1.20 -6.83 -12.03
C TRP A 138 -2.10 -5.77 -11.43
N ASP A 139 -1.83 -5.35 -10.19
CA ASP A 139 -2.58 -4.30 -9.48
C ASP A 139 -2.37 -2.93 -10.11
N VAL A 140 -1.14 -2.61 -10.53
CA VAL A 140 -0.84 -1.36 -11.26
C VAL A 140 -1.56 -1.36 -12.61
N GLU A 141 -1.56 -2.50 -13.31
CA GLU A 141 -2.27 -2.64 -14.59
C GLU A 141 -3.79 -2.53 -14.44
N MET A 142 -4.37 -3.16 -13.41
CA MET A 142 -5.79 -3.07 -13.07
C MET A 142 -6.19 -1.64 -12.67
N MET A 143 -5.43 -1.00 -11.78
CA MET A 143 -5.68 0.39 -11.36
C MET A 143 -5.58 1.35 -12.56
N ALA A 144 -4.61 1.14 -13.45
CA ALA A 144 -4.50 1.89 -14.70
C ALA A 144 -5.75 1.69 -15.57
N LYS A 145 -6.20 0.45 -15.79
CA LYS A 145 -7.43 0.15 -16.55
C LYS A 145 -8.68 0.78 -15.91
N VAL A 146 -8.86 0.66 -14.60
CA VAL A 146 -10.00 1.26 -13.88
C VAL A 146 -9.95 2.79 -13.98
N SER A 147 -8.77 3.40 -13.89
CA SER A 147 -8.62 4.85 -14.08
C SER A 147 -8.95 5.28 -15.51
N GLN A 148 -8.53 4.50 -16.50
CA GLN A 148 -8.85 4.71 -17.90
C GLN A 148 -10.37 4.59 -18.14
N GLU A 149 -11.02 3.55 -17.63
CA GLU A 149 -12.46 3.37 -17.73
C GLU A 149 -13.25 4.49 -17.04
N LYS A 150 -12.81 4.94 -15.85
CA LYS A 150 -13.44 6.07 -15.15
C LYS A 150 -13.32 7.36 -15.95
N LEU A 151 -12.17 7.57 -16.59
CA LEU A 151 -11.92 8.72 -17.45
C LEU A 151 -12.74 8.62 -18.75
N GLU A 152 -12.81 7.46 -19.39
CA GLU A 152 -13.68 7.25 -20.55
C GLU A 152 -15.15 7.45 -20.19
N LYS A 153 -15.59 7.01 -19.00
CA LYS A 153 -16.95 7.19 -18.51
C LYS A 153 -17.27 8.64 -18.14
N SER A 154 -16.29 9.44 -17.70
CA SER A 154 -16.48 10.88 -17.50
C SER A 154 -16.50 11.62 -18.83
N PHE A 155 -15.67 11.23 -19.80
CA PHE A 155 -15.69 11.76 -21.16
C PHE A 155 -17.01 11.46 -21.88
N ARG A 156 -17.51 10.22 -21.81
CA ARG A 156 -18.82 9.87 -22.39
C ARG A 156 -19.95 10.68 -21.76
N ARG A 157 -19.99 10.81 -20.43
CA ARG A 157 -20.99 11.65 -19.76
C ARG A 157 -20.88 13.12 -20.15
N TYR A 158 -19.67 13.64 -20.36
CA TYR A 158 -19.47 15.00 -20.86
C TYR A 158 -19.98 15.16 -22.30
N LEU A 159 -19.74 14.18 -23.17
CA LEU A 159 -20.24 14.17 -24.55
C LEU A 159 -21.77 14.03 -24.59
N GLU A 160 -22.35 13.13 -23.79
CA GLU A 160 -23.80 12.99 -23.65
C GLU A 160 -24.47 14.27 -23.12
N GLN A 161 -23.80 14.98 -22.19
CA GLN A 161 -24.25 16.31 -21.74
C GLN A 161 -24.14 17.39 -22.81
N GLN A 162 -23.17 17.29 -23.73
CA GLN A 162 -23.10 18.16 -24.91
C GLN A 162 -24.21 17.84 -25.92
N GLU A 163 -24.50 16.56 -26.18
CA GLU A 163 -25.55 16.13 -27.11
C GLU A 163 -26.97 16.48 -26.61
N LEU A 164 -27.19 16.49 -25.29
CA LEU A 164 -28.45 16.97 -24.69
C LEU A 164 -28.60 18.51 -24.74
N GLY A 165 -27.54 19.26 -25.05
CA GLY A 165 -27.52 20.72 -25.20
C GLY A 165 -27.62 21.24 -26.65
N GLU A 166 -27.39 20.40 -27.65
CA GLU A 166 -27.44 20.78 -29.08
C GLU A 166 -28.52 19.98 -29.84
N LYS A 167 -29.78 20.32 -29.58
CA LYS A 167 -30.82 20.20 -30.61
C LYS A 167 -30.93 21.53 -31.34
N ASP A 168 -29.93 21.86 -32.14
CA ASP A 168 -30.13 22.59 -33.40
C ASP A 168 -28.83 22.51 -34.21
N LYS A 169 -28.92 21.79 -35.32
CA LYS A 169 -27.85 21.67 -36.30
C LYS A 169 -27.60 23.05 -36.91
N LEU A 170 -26.37 23.55 -36.85
CA LEU A 170 -25.83 24.53 -37.81
C LEU A 170 -24.30 24.42 -37.80
N GLU A 171 -23.69 24.34 -39.00
CA GLU A 171 -22.25 24.26 -39.21
C GLU A 171 -21.53 25.40 -38.47
N VAL A 172 -20.62 25.04 -37.54
CA VAL A 172 -19.92 26.01 -36.70
C VAL A 172 -18.71 26.59 -37.45
N PRO A 173 -18.64 27.91 -37.68
CA PRO A 173 -17.47 28.55 -38.30
C PRO A 173 -16.24 28.45 -37.39
N LEU A 174 -15.06 28.18 -37.97
CA LEU A 174 -13.75 28.06 -37.31
C LEU A 174 -13.44 29.07 -36.16
N PRO A 175 -13.84 30.36 -36.19
CA PRO A 175 -13.57 31.28 -35.08
C PRO A 175 -14.26 30.90 -33.75
N VAL A 176 -15.42 30.23 -33.79
CA VAL A 176 -16.17 29.84 -32.58
C VAL A 176 -15.49 28.68 -31.87
N VAL A 177 -14.90 27.74 -32.62
CA VAL A 177 -14.09 26.64 -32.07
C VAL A 177 -12.88 27.17 -31.31
N HIS A 178 -12.25 28.23 -31.82
CA HIS A 178 -11.08 28.82 -31.18
C HIS A 178 -11.42 29.58 -29.89
N GLN A 179 -12.56 30.27 -29.84
CA GLN A 179 -13.10 30.88 -28.62
C GLN A 179 -13.54 29.81 -27.61
N TYR A 180 -14.14 28.72 -28.07
CA TYR A 180 -14.56 27.61 -27.23
C TYR A 180 -13.37 26.90 -26.57
N ARG A 181 -12.30 26.62 -27.34
CA ARG A 181 -11.05 26.04 -26.84
C ARG A 181 -10.40 26.95 -25.78
N LYS A 182 -10.42 28.26 -25.99
CA LYS A 182 -9.94 29.25 -25.02
C LYS A 182 -10.80 29.26 -23.74
N SER A 183 -12.12 29.10 -23.85
CA SER A 183 -13.00 29.02 -22.67
C SER A 183 -12.79 27.74 -21.86
N VAL A 184 -12.51 26.61 -22.52
CA VAL A 184 -12.21 25.33 -21.87
C VAL A 184 -10.86 25.40 -21.13
N GLU A 185 -9.85 26.01 -21.77
CA GLU A 185 -8.55 26.27 -21.13
C GLU A 185 -8.66 27.18 -19.91
N LEU A 186 -9.54 28.18 -19.95
CA LEU A 186 -9.82 29.07 -18.82
C LEU A 186 -10.49 28.32 -17.66
N LYS A 187 -11.54 27.52 -17.93
CA LYS A 187 -12.20 26.70 -16.91
C LYS A 187 -11.24 25.67 -16.30
N LYS A 188 -10.38 25.05 -17.11
CA LYS A 188 -9.35 24.12 -16.60
C LYS A 188 -8.36 24.85 -15.68
N ASN A 189 -7.95 26.07 -16.04
CA ASN A 189 -7.10 26.89 -15.18
C ASN A 189 -7.78 27.28 -13.87
N GLU A 190 -9.08 27.61 -13.89
CA GLU A 190 -9.84 27.90 -12.67
C GLU A 190 -9.92 26.70 -11.74
N ILE A 191 -10.23 25.51 -12.27
CA ILE A 191 -10.27 24.27 -11.48
C ILE A 191 -8.90 23.97 -10.86
N LEU A 192 -7.82 24.12 -11.64
CA LEU A 192 -6.46 23.91 -11.14
C LEU A 192 -6.08 24.93 -10.07
N LYS A 193 -6.49 26.19 -10.20
CA LYS A 193 -6.30 27.23 -9.17
C LYS A 193 -7.05 26.91 -7.88
N GLU A 194 -8.29 26.43 -7.97
CA GLU A 194 -9.05 25.99 -6.81
C GLU A 194 -8.39 24.80 -6.12
N GLU A 195 -7.85 23.84 -6.89
CA GLU A 195 -7.15 22.68 -6.35
C GLU A 195 -5.84 23.06 -5.66
N ILE A 196 -5.07 23.99 -6.24
CA ILE A 196 -3.88 24.58 -5.62
C ILE A 196 -4.28 25.27 -4.31
N SER A 197 -5.30 26.12 -4.31
CA SER A 197 -5.77 26.80 -3.10
C SER A 197 -6.20 25.82 -1.99
N LYS A 198 -6.87 24.71 -2.34
CA LYS A 198 -7.23 23.66 -1.38
C LYS A 198 -5.98 22.96 -0.82
N LYS A 199 -4.99 22.69 -1.66
CA LYS A 199 -3.71 22.08 -1.25
C LYS A 199 -2.90 23.01 -0.35
N ASP A 200 -2.85 24.31 -0.66
CA ASP A 200 -2.16 25.31 0.16
C ASP A 200 -2.78 25.43 1.55
N LYS A 201 -4.12 25.48 1.65
CA LYS A 201 -4.82 25.47 2.95
C LYS A 201 -4.50 24.22 3.76
N ARG A 202 -4.40 23.06 3.10
CA ARG A 202 -4.06 21.80 3.76
C ARG A 202 -2.60 21.77 4.22
N LEU A 203 -1.68 22.32 3.43
CA LEU A 203 -0.27 22.48 3.82
C LEU A 203 -0.14 23.41 5.03
N GLU A 204 -0.89 24.51 5.06
CA GLU A 204 -0.90 25.45 6.17
C GLU A 204 -1.45 24.80 7.46
N GLN A 205 -2.52 24.01 7.36
CA GLN A 205 -3.04 23.22 8.48
C GLN A 205 -2.00 22.23 9.01
N LEU A 206 -1.36 21.46 8.12
CA LEU A 206 -0.32 20.50 8.52
C LEU A 206 0.91 21.20 9.12
N ALA A 207 1.26 22.40 8.63
CA ALA A 207 2.36 23.19 9.20
C ALA A 207 2.02 23.69 10.61
N GLN A 208 0.78 24.14 10.85
CA GLN A 208 0.30 24.53 12.17
C GLN A 208 0.26 23.35 13.14
N GLU A 209 -0.22 22.19 12.70
CA GLU A 209 -0.22 20.97 13.51
C GLU A 209 1.20 20.51 13.85
N ASN A 210 2.12 20.49 12.89
CA ASN A 210 3.52 20.18 13.15
C ASN A 210 4.17 21.16 14.13
N LYS A 211 3.89 22.47 13.99
CA LYS A 211 4.39 23.47 14.94
C LYS A 211 3.87 23.20 16.35
N ARG A 212 2.58 22.89 16.49
CA ARG A 212 1.97 22.55 17.78
C ARG A 212 2.56 21.28 18.38
N LEU A 213 2.82 20.25 17.56
CA LEU A 213 3.48 19.02 18.01
C LEU A 213 4.93 19.28 18.44
N LEU A 214 5.66 20.17 17.76
CA LEU A 214 7.01 20.57 18.17
C LEU A 214 7.01 21.35 19.49
N GLU A 215 6.06 22.26 19.68
CA GLU A 215 5.87 22.97 20.96
C GLU A 215 5.55 21.97 22.08
N LEU A 216 4.65 21.02 21.84
CA LEU A 216 4.28 19.99 22.82
C LEU A 216 5.46 19.05 23.15
N ASN A 217 6.26 18.69 22.15
CA ASN A 217 7.51 17.96 22.35
C ASN A 217 8.52 18.77 23.17
N HIS A 218 8.67 20.06 22.90
CA HIS A 218 9.55 20.93 23.67
C HIS A 218 9.10 21.03 25.13
N ASP A 219 7.80 21.19 25.38
CA ASP A 219 7.23 21.23 26.73
C ASP A 219 7.43 19.92 27.50
N LEU A 220 7.21 18.77 26.84
CA LEU A 220 7.46 17.46 27.42
C LEU A 220 8.95 17.24 27.74
N LEU A 221 9.84 17.62 26.84
CA LEU A 221 11.29 17.56 27.07
C LEU A 221 11.72 18.50 28.20
N SER A 222 11.11 19.68 28.32
CA SER A 222 11.36 20.64 29.40
C SER A 222 10.93 20.08 30.76
N GLN A 223 9.77 19.42 30.82
CA GLN A 223 9.28 18.75 32.04
C GLN A 223 10.18 17.57 32.45
N LEU A 224 10.67 16.79 31.47
CA LEU A 224 11.60 15.69 31.69
C LEU A 224 12.99 16.17 32.15
N GLN A 225 13.44 17.34 31.67
CA GLN A 225 14.71 17.95 32.12
C GLN A 225 14.56 18.64 33.48
N GLY A 226 13.40 19.24 33.78
CA GLY A 226 13.09 19.84 35.08
C GLY A 226 12.92 18.82 36.22
N HIS A 227 12.56 17.57 35.90
CA HIS A 227 12.54 16.46 36.87
C HIS A 227 13.91 15.81 37.11
N ASN A 228 14.96 16.25 36.39
CA ASN A 228 16.33 15.74 36.52
C ASN A 228 17.31 16.73 37.16
N ASN A 229 16.84 17.86 37.70
CA ASN A 229 17.65 18.71 38.59
C ASN A 229 17.21 18.47 40.05
N PRO A 230 18.14 18.09 40.95
CA PRO A 230 17.87 17.82 42.37
C PRO A 230 17.51 19.08 43.17
#